data_AF-A0AAU8IEI3-F1
#
_entry.id   AF-A0AAU8IEI3-F1
#
_cell.length_a   1.000
_cell.length_b   1.000
_cell.length_c   1.000
_cell.angle_alpha   90.00
_cell.angle_beta   90.00
_cell.angle_gamma   90.00
#
_symmetry.space_group_name_H-M   'P 1'
#
loop_
_entity.id
_entity.type
_entity.pdbx_description
1 polymer ?
#
loop_
_entity_poly.entity_id
_entity_poly.type
_entity_poly.pdbx_seq_one_letter_code
_entity_poly.pdbx_strand_id
1 'polypeptide(L)'
;MQLTEKIQLSGDHLVYLPNSNYVAISHQLDHEERECLRKEIAGWLRTPEGIIVRSKAGRKSAAVLIRELNQLRSEWRSLLKRSAAMKAPGRVCRRLSLLSSILNENHRPESCTVFSNIPVDNDEKISAGVDMIYEPADNLFAVHDLEKIWRSVEQPGVPLPKGASIAIEHTAALTAIDVNTGSRVVGDHWEEQALSINLDAAREIGRQLRLRGIGGMVAVDFLRLHKHENRDRVIDELERVTAQDPATVKIFGYSEMGLVELTRKRTRREAADRN
;
A
#
# COMPACT_ATOMS: atom_id res chain seq x y z
N MET A 1 -13.27 19.00 4.30
CA MET A 1 -13.70 17.84 3.48
C MET A 1 -14.14 18.39 2.13
N GLN A 2 -13.53 17.96 1.02
CA GLN A 2 -13.91 18.42 -0.31
C GLN A 2 -15.01 17.50 -0.86
N LEU A 3 -16.12 18.07 -1.30
CA LEU A 3 -17.25 17.33 -1.89
C LEU A 3 -17.10 17.30 -3.41
N THR A 4 -17.58 16.23 -4.04
CA THR A 4 -17.61 16.11 -5.50
C THR A 4 -18.88 15.41 -5.95
N GLU A 5 -19.47 15.91 -7.04
CA GLU A 5 -20.61 15.26 -7.72
C GLU A 5 -20.15 14.11 -8.62
N LYS A 6 -18.84 13.98 -8.85
CA LYS A 6 -18.25 12.90 -9.65
C LYS A 6 -18.12 11.62 -8.81
N ILE A 7 -19.22 10.88 -8.71
CA ILE A 7 -19.29 9.59 -8.01
C ILE A 7 -18.50 8.53 -8.79
N GLN A 8 -17.75 7.70 -8.06
CA GLN A 8 -16.94 6.61 -8.60
C GLN A 8 -17.19 5.34 -7.79
N LEU A 9 -17.41 4.22 -8.46
CA LEU A 9 -17.60 2.91 -7.83
C LEU A 9 -16.36 2.06 -8.10
N SER A 10 -15.70 1.63 -7.02
CA SER A 10 -14.44 0.90 -7.09
C SER A 10 -14.67 -0.60 -6.99
N GLY A 11 -14.34 -1.32 -8.06
CA GLY A 11 -14.15 -2.77 -8.04
C GLY A 11 -12.69 -3.16 -7.81
N ASP A 12 -12.38 -4.43 -8.02
CA ASP A 12 -11.04 -5.00 -7.84
C ASP A 12 -10.13 -4.61 -9.02
N HIS A 13 -10.62 -4.74 -10.25
CA HIS A 13 -9.88 -4.48 -11.48
C HIS A 13 -10.32 -3.16 -12.14
N LEU A 14 -11.56 -2.74 -11.94
CA LEU A 14 -12.14 -1.57 -12.61
C LEU A 14 -12.63 -0.52 -11.60
N VAL A 15 -12.59 0.75 -11.99
CA VAL A 15 -13.34 1.82 -11.33
C VAL A 15 -14.37 2.33 -12.31
N TYR A 16 -15.65 2.23 -11.96
CA TYR A 16 -16.78 2.63 -12.78
C TYR A 16 -17.20 4.07 -12.48
N LEU A 17 -17.39 4.85 -13.54
CA LEU A 17 -17.77 6.25 -13.53
C LEU A 17 -19.11 6.40 -14.27
N PRO A 18 -20.25 6.39 -13.56
CA PRO A 18 -21.57 6.29 -14.18
C PRO A 18 -22.03 7.50 -14.99
N ASN A 19 -21.38 8.67 -14.85
CA ASN A 19 -21.76 9.92 -15.49
C ASN A 19 -20.54 10.63 -16.12
N SER A 20 -19.63 9.88 -16.72
CA SER A 20 -18.37 10.43 -17.25
C SER A 20 -17.97 9.71 -18.52
N ASN A 21 -17.62 10.39 -19.61
CA ASN A 21 -17.12 9.73 -20.84
C ASN A 21 -15.61 9.47 -20.77
N TYR A 22 -15.09 9.16 -19.59
CA TYR A 22 -13.66 9.08 -19.32
C TYR A 22 -13.20 7.63 -19.26
N VAL A 23 -12.24 7.29 -20.12
CA VAL A 23 -11.56 5.99 -20.11
C VAL A 23 -10.09 6.19 -19.83
N ALA A 24 -9.63 5.61 -18.72
CA ALA A 24 -8.21 5.60 -18.35
C ALA A 24 -7.74 4.19 -18.05
N ILE A 25 -6.48 3.92 -18.37
CA ILE A 25 -5.84 2.63 -18.11
C ILE A 25 -4.55 2.89 -17.36
N SER A 26 -4.29 2.10 -16.31
CA SER A 26 -3.09 2.24 -15.48
C SER A 26 -1.81 2.22 -16.33
N HIS A 27 -0.93 3.20 -16.09
CA HIS A 27 0.39 3.27 -16.74
C HIS A 27 1.34 2.12 -16.34
N GLN A 28 1.00 1.39 -15.27
CA GLN A 28 1.77 0.22 -14.82
C GLN A 28 1.53 -1.02 -15.69
N LEU A 29 0.60 -0.98 -16.65
CA LEU A 29 0.36 -2.05 -17.61
C LEU A 29 1.22 -1.87 -18.86
N ASP A 30 1.60 -2.97 -19.49
CA ASP A 30 2.39 -2.95 -20.72
C ASP A 30 1.63 -2.26 -21.87
N HIS A 31 2.37 -1.73 -22.85
CA HIS A 31 1.77 -0.97 -23.95
C HIS A 31 0.77 -1.81 -24.77
N GLU A 32 1.12 -3.06 -25.06
CA GLU A 32 0.26 -3.97 -25.82
C GLU A 32 -1.02 -4.32 -25.06
N GLU A 33 -0.91 -4.60 -23.75
CA GLU A 33 -2.07 -4.88 -22.89
C GLU A 33 -3.00 -3.66 -22.80
N ARG A 34 -2.44 -2.46 -22.69
CA ARG A 34 -3.22 -1.20 -22.67
C ARG A 34 -4.04 -1.02 -23.94
N GLU A 35 -3.44 -1.21 -25.11
CA GLU A 35 -4.14 -1.05 -26.39
C GLU A 35 -5.23 -2.10 -26.59
N CYS A 36 -4.98 -3.35 -26.17
CA CYS A 36 -5.97 -4.42 -26.22
C CYS A 36 -7.18 -4.10 -25.32
N LEU A 37 -6.93 -3.79 -24.04
CA LEU A 37 -7.97 -3.47 -23.07
C LEU A 37 -8.75 -2.21 -23.46
N ARG A 38 -8.10 -1.22 -24.07
CA ARG A 38 -8.76 0.00 -24.55
C ARG A 38 -9.80 -0.31 -25.61
N LYS A 39 -9.48 -1.19 -26.57
CA LYS A 39 -10.40 -1.61 -27.63
C LYS A 39 -11.58 -2.42 -27.09
N GLU A 40 -11.30 -3.38 -26.21
CA GLU A 40 -12.34 -4.21 -25.60
C GLU A 40 -13.33 -3.37 -24.78
N ILE A 41 -12.81 -2.48 -23.92
CA ILE A 41 -13.65 -1.66 -23.03
C ILE A 41 -14.48 -0.64 -23.81
N ALA A 42 -13.93 -0.07 -24.90
CA ALA A 42 -14.69 0.83 -25.76
C ALA A 42 -15.95 0.15 -26.33
N GLY A 43 -15.91 -1.16 -26.58
CA GLY A 43 -17.08 -1.93 -27.03
C GLY A 43 -18.12 -2.21 -25.93
N TRP A 44 -17.76 -2.10 -24.65
CA TRP A 44 -18.67 -2.42 -23.53
C TRP A 44 -19.41 -1.22 -22.97
N LEU A 45 -18.86 -0.01 -23.16
CA LEU A 45 -19.34 1.23 -22.55
C LEU A 45 -20.60 1.78 -23.23
N ARG A 46 -21.52 2.33 -22.42
CA ARG A 46 -22.71 3.05 -22.89
C ARG A 46 -22.58 4.52 -22.54
N THR A 47 -22.74 5.43 -23.47
CA THR A 47 -22.68 6.87 -23.17
C THR A 47 -23.88 7.29 -22.29
N PRO A 48 -23.70 8.02 -21.16
CA PRO A 48 -22.44 8.50 -20.60
C PRO A 48 -21.86 7.58 -19.51
N GLU A 49 -20.86 6.75 -19.82
CA GLU A 49 -20.17 5.89 -18.85
C GLU A 49 -18.67 5.92 -19.08
N GLY A 50 -17.93 5.75 -17.98
CA GLY A 50 -16.48 5.84 -17.95
C GLY A 50 -15.90 4.77 -17.05
N ILE A 51 -14.67 4.38 -17.33
CA ILE A 51 -13.98 3.31 -16.64
C ILE A 51 -12.52 3.70 -16.44
N ILE A 52 -11.98 3.40 -15.26
CA ILE A 52 -10.54 3.40 -15.00
C ILE A 52 -10.11 1.96 -14.76
N VAL A 53 -9.18 1.47 -15.58
CA VAL A 53 -8.61 0.13 -15.47
C VAL A 53 -7.40 0.17 -14.53
N ARG A 54 -7.42 -0.66 -13.50
CA ARG A 54 -6.35 -0.79 -12.50
C ARG A 54 -5.24 -1.71 -13.02
N SER A 55 -4.04 -1.59 -12.47
CA SER A 55 -2.90 -2.48 -12.80
C SER A 55 -3.20 -3.97 -12.58
N LYS A 56 -4.06 -4.29 -11.61
CA LYS A 56 -4.49 -5.67 -11.34
C LYS A 56 -5.31 -6.29 -12.49
N ALA A 57 -5.85 -5.49 -13.41
CA ALA A 57 -6.59 -5.99 -14.57
C ALA A 57 -5.68 -6.68 -15.60
N GLY A 58 -4.35 -6.52 -15.50
CA GLY A 58 -3.39 -7.16 -16.39
C GLY A 58 -3.61 -8.67 -16.45
N ARG A 59 -3.58 -9.24 -17.65
CA ARG A 59 -3.75 -10.67 -17.96
C ARG A 59 -5.09 -11.31 -17.55
N LYS A 60 -6.10 -10.54 -17.12
CA LYS A 60 -7.46 -11.06 -16.88
C LYS A 60 -8.24 -11.17 -18.19
N SER A 61 -9.11 -12.17 -18.29
CA SER A 61 -9.96 -12.33 -19.47
C SER A 61 -11.05 -11.26 -19.52
N ALA A 62 -11.41 -10.87 -20.75
CA ALA A 62 -12.54 -9.98 -21.04
C ALA A 62 -13.82 -10.35 -20.28
N ALA A 63 -14.10 -11.65 -20.17
CA ALA A 63 -15.27 -12.19 -19.49
C ALA A 63 -15.31 -11.87 -17.98
N VAL A 64 -14.15 -11.81 -17.31
CA VAL A 64 -14.07 -11.42 -15.89
C VAL A 64 -14.34 -9.94 -15.74
N LEU A 65 -13.70 -9.11 -16.57
CA LEU A 65 -13.83 -7.65 -16.52
C LEU A 65 -15.26 -7.19 -16.83
N ILE A 66 -15.92 -7.79 -17.82
CA ILE A 66 -17.31 -7.44 -18.15
C ILE A 66 -18.29 -7.86 -17.06
N ARG A 67 -18.03 -8.97 -16.37
CA ARG A 67 -18.85 -9.44 -15.24
C ARG A 67 -18.76 -8.45 -14.08
N GLU A 68 -17.55 -8.02 -13.74
CA GLU A 68 -17.31 -7.00 -12.73
C GLU A 68 -17.96 -5.66 -13.10
N LEU A 69 -17.82 -5.22 -14.35
CA LEU A 69 -18.47 -4.00 -14.83
C LEU A 69 -19.99 -4.05 -14.65
N ASN A 70 -20.62 -5.18 -15.01
CA ASN A 70 -22.06 -5.35 -14.86
C ASN A 70 -22.50 -5.39 -13.39
N GLN A 71 -21.67 -5.95 -12.50
CA GLN A 71 -21.89 -5.88 -11.06
C GLN A 71 -21.86 -4.43 -10.56
N LEU A 72 -20.86 -3.63 -10.95
CA LEU A 72 -20.75 -2.21 -10.60
C LEU A 72 -21.94 -1.38 -11.13
N ARG A 73 -22.39 -1.67 -12.36
CA ARG A 73 -23.61 -1.05 -12.93
C ARG A 73 -24.87 -1.39 -12.12
N SER A 74 -25.01 -2.65 -11.70
CA SER A 74 -26.15 -3.10 -10.90
C SER A 74 -26.15 -2.41 -9.52
N GLU A 75 -24.98 -2.33 -8.89
CA GLU A 75 -24.79 -1.62 -7.64
C GLU A 75 -25.16 -0.13 -7.78
N TRP A 76 -24.69 0.54 -8.83
CA TRP A 76 -25.07 1.92 -9.12
C TRP A 76 -26.58 2.11 -9.22
N ARG A 77 -27.28 1.24 -9.96
CA ARG A 77 -28.74 1.28 -10.09
C ARG A 77 -29.43 1.09 -8.75
N SER A 78 -28.92 0.20 -7.91
CA SER A 78 -29.43 -0.02 -6.55
C SER A 78 -29.26 1.23 -5.67
N LEU A 79 -28.08 1.87 -5.74
CA LEU A 79 -27.81 3.11 -5.02
C LEU A 79 -28.72 4.26 -5.47
N LEU A 80 -28.96 4.41 -6.77
CA LEU A 80 -29.91 5.41 -7.29
C LEU A 80 -31.32 5.18 -6.77
N LYS A 81 -31.81 3.92 -6.79
CA LYS A 81 -33.13 3.58 -6.25
C LYS A 81 -33.25 3.90 -4.77
N ARG A 82 -32.23 3.56 -3.98
CA ARG A 82 -32.17 3.87 -2.54
C ARG A 82 -32.13 5.37 -2.28
N SER A 83 -31.37 6.11 -3.07
CA SER A 83 -31.31 7.57 -2.98
C SER A 83 -32.66 8.21 -3.27
N ALA A 84 -33.36 7.75 -4.32
CA ALA A 84 -34.66 8.27 -4.71
C ALA A 84 -35.77 7.96 -3.68
N ALA A 85 -35.63 6.86 -2.94
CA ALA A 85 -36.58 6.46 -1.90
C ALA A 85 -36.41 7.24 -0.57
N MET A 86 -35.32 7.97 -0.38
CA MET A 86 -35.08 8.72 0.87
C MET A 86 -35.83 10.06 0.86
N LYS A 87 -36.57 10.32 1.95
CA LYS A 87 -37.37 11.55 2.13
C LYS A 87 -36.59 12.73 2.71
N ALA A 88 -35.38 12.50 3.21
CA ALA A 88 -34.51 13.51 3.81
C ALA A 88 -33.04 13.19 3.48
N PRO A 89 -32.13 14.20 3.55
CA PRO A 89 -30.70 13.97 3.37
C PRO A 89 -30.21 12.85 4.29
N GLY A 90 -29.63 11.81 3.70
CA GLY A 90 -29.24 10.60 4.41
C GLY A 90 -28.11 9.86 3.70
N ARG A 91 -27.46 8.95 4.42
CA ARG A 91 -26.34 8.18 3.90
C ARG A 91 -26.84 7.10 2.93
N VAL A 92 -26.69 7.33 1.63
CA VAL A 92 -27.05 6.36 0.56
C VAL A 92 -26.11 5.16 0.58
N CYS A 93 -24.81 5.37 0.74
CA CYS A 93 -23.80 4.31 0.72
C CYS A 93 -22.79 4.58 1.83
N ARG A 94 -22.47 3.55 2.63
CA ARG A 94 -21.28 3.59 3.47
C ARG A 94 -20.12 3.15 2.58
N ARG A 95 -19.05 3.94 2.53
CA ARG A 95 -17.79 3.51 1.90
C ARG A 95 -17.40 2.14 2.49
N LEU A 96 -16.55 1.38 1.77
CA LEU A 96 -15.88 0.17 2.25
C LEU A 96 -15.75 0.22 3.77
N SER A 97 -16.24 -0.79 4.47
CA SER A 97 -16.06 -0.88 5.91
C SER A 97 -14.58 -0.70 6.27
N LEU A 98 -14.31 -0.34 7.53
CA LEU A 98 -12.92 -0.25 8.00
C LEU A 98 -12.14 -1.51 7.59
N LEU A 99 -12.77 -2.67 7.75
CA LEU A 99 -12.25 -3.97 7.37
C LEU A 99 -12.05 -4.12 5.86
N SER A 100 -13.03 -3.75 5.04
CA SER A 100 -12.91 -3.80 3.58
C SER A 100 -11.82 -2.87 3.05
N SER A 101 -11.58 -1.73 3.72
CA SER A 101 -10.50 -0.80 3.40
C SER A 101 -9.13 -1.41 3.76
N ILE A 102 -9.01 -1.98 4.97
CA ILE A 102 -7.79 -2.66 5.44
C ILE A 102 -7.42 -3.83 4.51
N LEU A 103 -8.39 -4.66 4.13
CA LEU A 103 -8.15 -5.82 3.26
C LEU A 103 -7.74 -5.42 1.84
N ASN A 104 -8.39 -4.39 1.28
CA ASN A 104 -8.05 -3.88 -0.05
C ASN A 104 -6.65 -3.25 -0.08
N GLU A 105 -6.25 -2.58 1.00
CA GLU A 105 -4.93 -1.98 1.14
C GLU A 105 -3.84 -3.05 1.26
N ASN A 106 -4.04 -4.12 2.05
CA ASN A 106 -3.03 -5.17 2.26
C ASN A 106 -3.01 -6.25 1.17
N HIS A 107 -3.30 -5.88 -0.08
CA HIS A 107 -3.27 -6.77 -1.25
C HIS A 107 -4.23 -7.98 -1.27
N ARG A 108 -5.15 -8.13 -0.30
CA ARG A 108 -6.04 -9.30 -0.15
C ARG A 108 -5.27 -10.63 -0.27
N PRO A 109 -4.75 -11.18 0.84
CA PRO A 109 -4.18 -12.52 0.82
C PRO A 109 -5.18 -13.52 0.24
N GLU A 110 -4.72 -14.52 -0.50
CA GLU A 110 -5.58 -15.58 -1.06
C GLU A 110 -6.39 -16.30 0.05
N SER A 111 -5.82 -16.35 1.25
CA SER A 111 -6.48 -16.74 2.49
C SER A 111 -5.99 -15.88 3.66
N CYS A 112 -6.89 -15.31 4.47
CA CYS A 112 -6.53 -14.54 5.66
C CYS A 112 -7.55 -14.74 6.78
N THR A 113 -7.08 -14.82 8.01
CA THR A 113 -7.94 -14.79 9.20
C THR A 113 -7.88 -13.41 9.85
N VAL A 114 -9.05 -12.82 10.08
CA VAL A 114 -9.20 -11.54 10.76
C VAL A 114 -9.74 -11.78 12.18
N PHE A 115 -8.92 -11.45 13.17
CA PHE A 115 -9.33 -11.43 14.57
C PHE A 115 -9.89 -10.04 14.93
N SER A 116 -11.09 -10.00 15.52
CA SER A 116 -11.74 -8.76 15.95
C SER A 116 -12.34 -8.92 17.34
N ASN A 117 -12.06 -7.95 18.22
CA ASN A 117 -12.70 -7.82 19.52
C ASN A 117 -13.95 -6.93 19.46
N ILE A 118 -14.30 -6.45 18.27
CA ILE A 118 -15.55 -5.78 17.98
C ILE A 118 -16.42 -6.76 17.19
N PRO A 119 -17.69 -6.95 17.56
CA PRO A 119 -18.60 -7.76 16.76
C PRO A 119 -18.71 -7.13 15.36
N VAL A 120 -18.35 -7.90 14.34
CA VAL A 120 -18.46 -7.49 12.95
C VAL A 120 -19.73 -8.10 12.39
N ASP A 121 -20.58 -7.28 11.78
CA ASP A 121 -21.80 -7.75 11.15
C ASP A 121 -21.43 -8.71 9.99
N ASN A 122 -21.88 -9.95 10.08
CA ASN A 122 -21.68 -11.00 9.06
C ASN A 122 -22.22 -10.62 7.66
N ASP A 123 -23.00 -9.53 7.57
CA ASP A 123 -23.55 -8.99 6.31
C ASP A 123 -22.52 -8.23 5.47
N GLU A 124 -21.33 -7.94 6.02
CA GLU A 124 -20.23 -7.44 5.20
C GLU A 124 -19.79 -8.56 4.24
N LYS A 125 -20.09 -8.38 2.94
CA LYS A 125 -19.57 -9.23 1.86
C LYS A 125 -18.06 -9.05 1.74
N ILE A 126 -17.34 -9.72 2.63
CA ILE A 126 -15.89 -9.81 2.59
C ILE A 126 -15.56 -10.79 1.47
N SER A 127 -14.50 -10.50 0.71
CA SER A 127 -14.05 -11.34 -0.41
C SER A 127 -13.91 -12.80 0.00
N ALA A 128 -14.23 -13.72 -0.92
CA ALA A 128 -14.01 -15.16 -0.72
C ALA A 128 -12.57 -15.41 -0.25
N GLY A 129 -12.39 -16.16 0.84
CA GLY A 129 -11.08 -16.51 1.42
C GLY A 129 -10.70 -15.75 2.70
N VAL A 130 -11.57 -14.90 3.25
CA VAL A 130 -11.32 -14.24 4.54
C VAL A 130 -12.20 -14.84 5.63
N ASP A 131 -11.57 -15.45 6.62
CA ASP A 131 -12.25 -15.98 7.81
C ASP A 131 -12.27 -14.92 8.90
N MET A 132 -13.45 -14.62 9.45
CA MET A 132 -13.60 -13.69 10.56
C MET A 132 -13.78 -14.44 11.88
N ILE A 133 -12.91 -14.16 12.84
CA ILE A 133 -13.00 -14.69 14.19
C ILE A 133 -13.28 -13.54 15.15
N TYR A 134 -14.46 -13.57 15.75
CA TYR A 134 -14.76 -12.70 16.87
C TYR A 134 -14.09 -13.25 18.12
N GLU A 135 -13.15 -12.49 18.67
CA GLU A 135 -12.38 -12.84 19.85
C GLU A 135 -12.54 -11.72 20.89
N PRO A 136 -13.44 -11.88 21.88
CA PRO A 136 -13.72 -10.87 22.87
C PRO A 136 -12.56 -10.80 23.89
N ALA A 137 -11.48 -10.12 23.51
CA ALA A 137 -10.34 -9.82 24.36
C ALA A 137 -10.15 -8.30 24.47
N ASP A 138 -9.79 -7.84 25.67
CA ASP A 138 -9.52 -6.41 25.92
C ASP A 138 -8.31 -5.91 25.12
N ASN A 139 -7.28 -6.76 24.97
CA ASN A 139 -6.11 -6.47 24.14
C ASN A 139 -5.74 -7.69 23.26
N LEU A 140 -6.20 -7.66 22.00
CA LEU A 140 -5.83 -8.68 21.01
C LEU A 140 -4.33 -8.70 20.70
N PHE A 141 -3.62 -7.58 20.80
CA PHE A 141 -2.19 -7.54 20.49
C PHE A 141 -1.38 -8.29 21.54
N ALA A 142 -1.83 -8.30 22.79
CA ALA A 142 -1.23 -9.11 23.84
C ALA A 142 -1.50 -10.61 23.60
N VAL A 143 -2.73 -10.98 23.23
CA VAL A 143 -3.10 -12.39 22.96
C VAL A 143 -2.28 -12.98 21.81
N HIS A 144 -2.01 -12.18 20.77
CA HIS A 144 -1.27 -12.60 19.58
C HIS A 144 0.23 -12.20 19.59
N ASP A 145 0.79 -11.84 20.75
CA ASP A 145 2.21 -11.47 20.93
C ASP A 145 2.71 -10.30 20.04
N LEU A 146 1.81 -9.43 19.59
CA LEU A 146 2.10 -8.29 18.70
C LEU A 146 2.53 -7.02 19.45
N GLU A 147 2.35 -6.99 20.77
CA GLU A 147 2.65 -5.82 21.62
C GLU A 147 4.10 -5.33 21.48
N LYS A 148 5.06 -6.26 21.39
CA LYS A 148 6.48 -5.93 21.19
C LYS A 148 6.72 -5.26 19.84
N ILE A 149 6.02 -5.73 18.80
CA ILE A 149 6.12 -5.15 17.46
C ILE A 149 5.52 -3.75 17.49
N TRP A 150 4.35 -3.56 18.08
CA TRP A 150 3.72 -2.25 18.21
C TRP A 150 4.63 -1.23 18.88
N ARG A 151 5.20 -1.57 20.05
CA ARG A 151 6.12 -0.67 20.76
C ARG A 151 7.36 -0.33 19.93
N SER A 152 7.85 -1.25 19.11
CA SER A 152 8.99 -0.98 18.22
C SER A 152 8.69 0.07 17.13
N VAL A 153 7.42 0.23 16.75
CA VAL A 153 6.97 1.23 15.76
C VAL A 153 7.01 2.65 16.33
N GLU A 154 6.87 2.80 17.65
CA GLU A 154 6.89 4.10 18.33
C GLU A 154 8.31 4.60 18.64
N GLN A 155 9.30 3.71 18.66
CA GLN A 155 10.69 4.08 18.97
C GLN A 155 11.37 4.76 17.77
N PRO A 156 12.14 5.84 17.94
CA PRO A 156 12.89 6.44 16.83
C PRO A 156 13.95 5.51 16.25
N GLY A 157 14.60 4.72 17.11
CA GLY A 157 15.62 3.75 16.74
C GLY A 157 15.08 2.33 16.63
N VAL A 158 15.52 1.60 15.61
CA VAL A 158 15.20 0.18 15.42
C VAL A 158 16.49 -0.64 15.40
N PRO A 159 16.65 -1.61 16.31
CA PRO A 159 17.85 -2.44 16.34
C PRO A 159 17.88 -3.37 15.12
N LEU A 160 19.09 -3.55 14.58
CA LEU A 160 19.41 -4.50 13.54
C LEU A 160 20.25 -5.65 14.12
N PRO A 161 20.43 -6.76 13.37
CA PRO A 161 21.40 -7.79 13.72
C PRO A 161 22.81 -7.20 13.96
N LYS A 162 23.64 -7.95 14.68
CA LYS A 162 25.05 -7.61 14.93
C LYS A 162 25.29 -6.27 15.67
N GLY A 163 24.25 -5.70 16.29
CA GLY A 163 24.35 -4.49 17.11
C GLY A 163 24.28 -3.17 16.32
N ALA A 164 24.00 -3.25 15.02
CA ALA A 164 23.67 -2.09 14.21
C ALA A 164 22.24 -1.58 14.55
N SER A 165 21.89 -0.40 14.06
CA SER A 165 20.54 0.14 14.19
C SER A 165 20.21 1.09 13.05
N ILE A 166 18.92 1.31 12.80
CA ILE A 166 18.44 2.43 12.00
C ILE A 166 17.79 3.47 12.91
N ALA A 167 18.03 4.76 12.64
CA ALA A 167 17.32 5.87 13.28
C ALA A 167 16.38 6.50 12.25
N ILE A 168 15.12 6.71 12.62
CA ILE A 168 14.10 7.27 11.73
C ILE A 168 13.64 8.62 12.28
N GLU A 169 13.85 9.68 11.50
CA GLU A 169 13.51 11.05 11.87
C GLU A 169 12.50 11.65 10.88
N HIS A 170 11.41 12.18 11.42
CA HIS A 170 10.39 12.87 10.64
C HIS A 170 10.66 14.37 10.66
N THR A 171 10.73 14.98 9.47
CA THR A 171 10.80 16.44 9.31
C THR A 171 9.53 16.95 8.65
N ALA A 172 9.42 18.27 8.47
CA ALA A 172 8.26 18.88 7.80
C ALA A 172 8.10 18.43 6.34
N ALA A 173 9.20 18.15 5.63
CA ALA A 173 9.18 17.89 4.19
C ALA A 173 9.52 16.44 3.81
N LEU A 174 10.37 15.77 4.60
CA LEU A 174 10.87 14.43 4.31
C LEU A 174 11.10 13.61 5.58
N THR A 175 11.23 12.29 5.40
CA THR A 175 11.71 11.39 6.45
C THR A 175 13.18 11.05 6.18
N ALA A 176 14.04 11.29 7.16
CA ALA A 176 15.45 10.89 7.11
C ALA A 176 15.63 9.57 7.87
N ILE A 177 16.41 8.66 7.30
CA ILE A 177 16.77 7.39 7.93
C ILE A 177 18.28 7.25 7.93
N ASP A 178 18.87 7.05 9.10
CA ASP A 178 20.32 6.90 9.29
C ASP A 178 20.67 5.47 9.73
N VAL A 179 21.74 4.90 9.16
CA VAL A 179 22.19 3.52 9.46
C VAL A 179 23.47 3.56 10.30
N ASN A 180 23.37 3.04 11.52
CA ASN A 180 24.46 3.02 12.49
C ASN A 180 25.07 1.63 12.63
N THR A 181 26.40 1.52 12.64
CA THR A 181 27.13 0.24 12.82
C THR A 181 27.16 -0.27 14.26
N GLY A 182 26.79 0.54 15.25
CA GLY A 182 27.08 0.28 16.65
C GLY A 182 28.58 0.26 16.95
N SER A 183 28.97 -0.33 18.10
CA SER A 183 30.31 -0.20 18.70
C SER A 183 31.40 -1.14 18.17
N ARG A 184 31.18 -1.87 17.07
CA ARG A 184 31.95 -3.10 16.79
C ARG A 184 32.72 -3.19 15.48
N VAL A 185 32.93 -2.09 14.74
CA VAL A 185 33.50 -2.22 13.38
C VAL A 185 34.75 -1.34 13.18
N VAL A 186 35.93 -1.97 13.23
CA VAL A 186 37.22 -1.42 12.77
C VAL A 186 38.06 -2.58 12.19
N GLY A 187 38.60 -2.43 10.97
CA GLY A 187 39.56 -3.38 10.37
C GLY A 187 39.41 -3.60 8.87
N ASP A 188 40.29 -4.42 8.28
CA ASP A 188 40.45 -4.66 6.83
C ASP A 188 39.20 -5.21 6.11
N HIS A 189 38.18 -5.67 6.85
CA HIS A 189 36.93 -6.21 6.32
C HIS A 189 35.77 -5.21 6.42
N TRP A 190 36.06 -3.90 6.47
CA TRP A 190 35.04 -2.85 6.60
C TRP A 190 34.00 -2.90 5.47
N GLU A 191 34.44 -3.00 4.21
CA GLU A 191 33.55 -2.92 3.05
C GLU A 191 32.49 -4.05 3.06
N GLU A 192 32.89 -5.27 3.38
CA GLU A 192 31.97 -6.42 3.44
C GLU A 192 31.00 -6.32 4.63
N GLN A 193 31.47 -5.81 5.77
CA GLN A 193 30.64 -5.60 6.95
C GLN A 193 29.63 -4.47 6.73
N ALA A 194 30.07 -3.34 6.18
CA ALA A 194 29.20 -2.22 5.82
C ALA A 194 28.11 -2.66 4.83
N LEU A 195 28.48 -3.46 3.83
CA LEU A 195 27.50 -4.03 2.91
C LEU A 195 26.50 -4.94 3.63
N SER A 196 26.97 -5.85 4.49
CA SER A 196 26.08 -6.73 5.26
C SER A 196 25.08 -5.93 6.10
N ILE A 197 25.55 -4.87 6.75
CA ILE A 197 24.70 -4.00 7.59
C ILE A 197 23.70 -3.22 6.73
N ASN A 198 24.14 -2.66 5.60
CA ASN A 198 23.26 -1.95 4.68
C ASN A 198 22.16 -2.86 4.10
N LEU A 199 22.46 -4.13 3.81
CA LEU A 199 21.45 -5.10 3.37
C LEU A 199 20.43 -5.43 4.47
N ASP A 200 20.88 -5.59 5.71
CA ASP A 200 19.98 -5.80 6.85
C ASP A 200 19.12 -4.55 7.11
N ALA A 201 19.72 -3.35 7.01
CA ALA A 201 19.04 -2.08 7.10
C ALA A 201 17.99 -1.91 5.99
N ALA A 202 18.31 -2.24 4.73
CA ALA A 202 17.38 -2.16 3.61
C ALA A 202 16.11 -2.98 3.86
N ARG A 203 16.24 -4.21 4.37
CA ARG A 203 15.10 -5.07 4.74
C ARG A 203 14.24 -4.44 5.83
N GLU A 204 14.89 -3.94 6.87
CA GLU A 204 14.19 -3.34 8.01
C GLU A 204 13.51 -2.03 7.62
N ILE A 205 14.14 -1.19 6.79
CA ILE A 205 13.55 0.03 6.23
C ILE A 205 12.27 -0.31 5.47
N GLY A 206 12.31 -1.29 4.55
CA GLY A 206 11.11 -1.75 3.84
C GLY A 206 9.98 -2.17 4.78
N ARG A 207 10.31 -2.84 5.89
CA ARG A 207 9.35 -3.22 6.94
C ARG A 207 8.78 -2.00 7.67
N GLN A 208 9.64 -1.05 8.07
CA GLN A 208 9.25 0.15 8.81
C GLN A 208 8.44 1.14 7.99
N LEU A 209 8.73 1.29 6.70
CA LEU A 209 7.91 2.10 5.77
C LEU A 209 6.44 1.67 5.80
N ARG A 210 6.20 0.35 5.85
CA ARG A 210 4.84 -0.22 5.96
C ARG A 210 4.25 -0.06 7.35
N LEU A 211 4.99 -0.45 8.39
CA LEU A 211 4.47 -0.46 9.76
C LEU A 211 4.14 0.94 10.29
N ARG A 212 5.00 1.92 10.02
CA ARG A 212 4.80 3.33 10.42
C ARG A 212 3.93 4.10 9.43
N GLY A 213 3.70 3.54 8.25
CA GLY A 213 2.99 4.19 7.17
C GLY A 213 3.73 5.42 6.62
N ILE A 214 5.06 5.45 6.67
CA ILE A 214 5.90 6.56 6.16
C ILE A 214 5.60 6.76 4.68
N GLY A 215 5.37 8.01 4.27
CA GLY A 215 5.09 8.33 2.87
C GLY A 215 5.51 9.74 2.50
N GLY A 216 5.65 10.00 1.21
CA GLY A 216 6.30 11.21 0.70
C GLY A 216 7.76 10.93 0.38
N MET A 217 8.61 11.95 0.57
CA MET A 217 10.04 11.87 0.31
C MET A 217 10.77 11.20 1.48
N VAL A 218 11.62 10.24 1.17
CA VAL A 218 12.45 9.55 2.15
C VAL A 218 13.89 9.56 1.65
N ALA A 219 14.81 9.94 2.52
CA ALA A 219 16.26 9.88 2.28
C ALA A 219 16.89 8.91 3.27
N VAL A 220 17.72 7.99 2.77
CA VAL A 220 18.40 7.00 3.59
C VAL A 220 19.91 7.23 3.50
N ASP A 221 20.55 7.48 4.64
CA ASP A 221 22.00 7.54 4.80
C ASP A 221 22.54 6.15 5.16
N PHE A 222 22.98 5.42 4.14
CA PHE A 222 23.63 4.13 4.33
C PHE A 222 25.11 4.31 4.66
N LEU A 223 25.71 3.27 5.25
CA LEU A 223 27.15 3.23 5.46
C LEU A 223 27.87 3.35 4.12
N ARG A 224 28.95 4.14 4.08
CA ARG A 224 29.70 4.39 2.85
C ARG A 224 30.30 3.11 2.30
N LEU A 225 29.98 2.83 1.04
CA LEU A 225 30.53 1.75 0.23
C LEU A 225 31.43 2.33 -0.87
N HIS A 226 32.62 1.78 -1.05
CA HIS A 226 33.56 2.22 -2.08
C HIS A 226 33.29 1.57 -3.43
N LYS A 227 32.82 0.32 -3.46
CA LYS A 227 32.54 -0.40 -4.69
C LYS A 227 31.15 -0.07 -5.22
N HIS A 228 31.06 0.28 -6.51
CA HIS A 228 29.77 0.53 -7.18
C HIS A 228 28.86 -0.70 -7.11
N GLU A 229 29.41 -1.88 -7.37
CA GLU A 229 28.70 -3.17 -7.28
C GLU A 229 28.02 -3.38 -5.93
N ASN A 230 28.63 -2.93 -4.83
CA ASN A 230 28.04 -3.04 -3.50
C ASN A 230 26.88 -2.07 -3.31
N ARG A 231 26.95 -0.87 -3.91
CA ARG A 231 25.85 0.11 -3.89
C ARG A 231 24.65 -0.41 -4.67
N ASP A 232 24.89 -0.98 -5.85
CA ASP A 232 23.84 -1.59 -6.68
C ASP A 232 23.11 -2.70 -5.91
N ARG A 233 23.85 -3.57 -5.22
CA ARG A 233 23.26 -4.62 -4.37
C ARG A 233 22.34 -4.09 -3.26
N VAL A 234 22.63 -2.92 -2.70
CA VAL A 234 21.75 -2.29 -1.69
C VAL A 234 20.47 -1.76 -2.33
N ILE A 235 20.56 -1.17 -3.53
CA ILE A 235 19.40 -0.71 -4.31
C ILE A 235 18.52 -1.91 -4.71
N ASP A 236 19.12 -2.96 -5.25
CA ASP A 236 18.41 -4.19 -5.65
C ASP A 236 17.65 -4.80 -4.47
N GLU A 237 18.26 -4.82 -3.28
CA GLU A 237 17.62 -5.33 -2.08
C GLU A 237 16.46 -4.44 -1.64
N LEU A 238 16.62 -3.10 -1.69
CA LEU A 238 15.54 -2.15 -1.41
C LEU A 238 14.37 -2.31 -2.39
N GLU A 239 14.64 -2.46 -3.68
CA GLU A 239 13.61 -2.72 -4.69
C GLU A 239 12.87 -4.03 -4.41
N ARG A 240 13.62 -5.10 -4.11
CA ARG A 240 13.06 -6.42 -3.79
C ARG A 240 12.11 -6.37 -2.59
N VAL A 241 12.47 -5.67 -1.51
CA VAL A 241 11.65 -5.62 -0.28
C VAL A 241 10.50 -4.62 -0.37
N THR A 242 10.61 -3.61 -1.21
CA THR A 242 9.55 -2.62 -1.45
C THR A 242 8.58 -3.03 -2.55
N ALA A 243 8.93 -4.00 -3.41
CA ALA A 243 8.01 -4.60 -4.39
C ALA A 243 6.76 -5.23 -3.75
N GLN A 244 6.87 -5.67 -2.49
CA GLN A 244 5.74 -6.22 -1.72
C GLN A 244 4.91 -5.14 -1.02
N ASP A 245 5.28 -3.86 -1.12
CA ASP A 245 4.57 -2.76 -0.48
C ASP A 245 3.22 -2.49 -1.19
N PRO A 246 2.12 -2.36 -0.44
CA PRO A 246 0.84 -1.94 -1.01
C PRO A 246 0.83 -0.52 -1.59
N ALA A 247 1.67 0.37 -1.07
CA ALA A 247 1.87 1.68 -1.67
C ALA A 247 2.93 1.61 -2.76
N THR A 248 2.74 2.38 -3.83
CA THR A 248 3.77 2.53 -4.86
C THR A 248 5.00 3.20 -4.25
N VAL A 249 6.13 2.48 -4.30
CA VAL A 249 7.45 2.98 -3.95
C VAL A 249 8.25 3.18 -5.23
N LYS A 250 8.92 4.33 -5.34
CA LYS A 250 9.86 4.62 -6.43
C LYS A 250 11.21 4.96 -5.80
N ILE A 251 12.22 4.19 -6.15
CA ILE A 251 13.61 4.39 -5.74
C ILE A 251 14.34 5.13 -6.86
N PHE A 252 15.11 6.16 -6.51
CA PHE A 252 15.88 6.98 -7.46
C PHE A 252 17.37 6.61 -7.48
N GLY A 253 17.83 5.80 -6.53
CA GLY A 253 19.23 5.39 -6.38
C GLY A 253 19.99 6.31 -5.43
N TYR A 254 21.32 6.26 -5.51
CA TYR A 254 22.22 7.13 -4.75
C TYR A 254 22.30 8.52 -5.37
N SER A 255 22.16 9.56 -4.55
CA SER A 255 22.43 10.95 -4.92
C SER A 255 23.93 11.21 -4.96
N GLU A 256 24.32 12.38 -5.48
CA GLU A 256 25.72 12.83 -5.49
C GLU A 256 26.30 12.96 -4.07
N MET A 257 25.46 13.21 -3.07
CA MET A 257 25.86 13.30 -1.67
C MET A 257 26.03 11.92 -1.01
N GLY A 258 25.61 10.84 -1.70
CA GLY A 258 25.69 9.47 -1.21
C GLY A 258 24.45 8.98 -0.44
N LEU A 259 23.35 9.74 -0.47
CA LEU A 259 22.09 9.33 0.13
C LEU A 259 21.26 8.52 -0.86
N VAL A 260 20.53 7.52 -0.40
CA VAL A 260 19.53 6.84 -1.25
C VAL A 260 18.20 7.56 -1.14
N GLU A 261 17.67 7.97 -2.29
CA GLU A 261 16.41 8.72 -2.38
C GLU A 261 15.28 7.81 -2.84
N LEU A 262 14.15 7.88 -2.15
CA LEU A 262 12.93 7.19 -2.56
C LEU A 262 11.68 8.02 -2.26
N THR A 263 10.61 7.71 -2.99
CA THR A 263 9.27 8.24 -2.71
C THR A 263 8.30 7.10 -2.50
N ARG A 264 7.44 7.23 -1.49
CA ARG A 264 6.36 6.28 -1.23
C ARG A 264 5.03 7.00 -1.23
N LYS A 265 4.07 6.54 -2.04
CA LYS A 265 2.76 7.19 -2.15
C LYS A 265 2.04 7.21 -0.79
N ARG A 266 1.59 8.38 -0.35
CA ARG A 266 0.80 8.52 0.88
C ARG A 266 -0.58 7.88 0.69
N THR A 267 -0.83 6.79 1.41
CA THR A 267 -2.13 6.10 1.45
C THR A 267 -2.92 6.44 2.71
N ARG A 268 -2.24 6.83 3.80
CA ARG A 268 -2.81 7.14 5.13
C ARG A 268 -2.09 8.33 5.77
N ARG A 269 -2.67 8.90 6.84
CA ARG A 269 -1.92 9.76 7.78
C ARG A 269 -0.87 8.91 8.51
N GLU A 270 0.35 9.42 8.56
CA GLU A 270 1.52 8.76 9.16
C GLU A 270 1.27 8.47 10.64
N ALA A 271 1.93 7.47 11.22
CA ALA A 271 1.80 7.20 12.66
C ALA A 271 2.21 8.42 13.51
N ALA A 272 3.23 9.16 13.06
CA ALA A 272 3.69 10.40 13.70
C ALA A 272 2.62 11.51 13.72
N ASP A 273 1.71 11.56 12.74
CA ASP A 273 0.65 12.58 12.63
C ASP A 273 -0.59 12.29 13.50
N ARG A 274 -0.58 11.22 14.30
CA ARG A 274 -1.74 10.76 15.08
C ARG A 274 -1.72 11.09 16.56
N ASN A 275 -0.65 11.76 17.03
CA ASN A 275 -0.57 12.32 18.38
C ASN A 275 -1.02 13.78 18.40
#